data_AF-A0A180EI66-F1
#
_entry.id   AF-A0A180EI66-F1
#
_cell.length_a   1.000
_cell.length_b   1.000
_cell.length_c   1.000
_cell.angle_alpha   90.00
_cell.angle_beta   90.00
_cell.angle_gamma   90.00
#
_symmetry.space_group_name_H-M   'P 1'
#
loop_
_entity.id
_entity.type
_entity.pdbx_description
1 polymer ?
#
loop_
_entity_poly.entity_id
_entity_poly.type
_entity_poly.pdbx_seq_one_letter_code
_entity_poly.pdbx_strand_id
1 'polypeptide(L)'
;MPTRAVRSIAITEPANTPFDMLRPRQAPLAEQVGETVGYVAEIFDRKVESIKISVAETSASTISGVIMGLVLATLGLILFIFSLATLGFWIAGMEEAVKGFGIVCLILLGLLILIFLLRNVLIVNPAVRKIIAIFFPEDPEAEKKPTVTKQIETT
;
A
#
# COMPACT_ATOMS: atom_id res chain seq x y z
N MET A 1 -17.19 -63.42 -75.09
CA MET A 1 -17.73 -63.94 -73.81
C MET A 1 -16.69 -63.76 -72.73
N PRO A 2 -17.03 -63.52 -71.45
CA PRO A 2 -18.29 -63.00 -70.87
C PRO A 2 -18.00 -61.76 -69.97
N THR A 3 -18.86 -61.13 -69.18
CA THR A 3 -20.32 -60.89 -69.07
C THR A 3 -20.50 -60.21 -67.71
N ARG A 4 -21.17 -59.05 -67.68
CA ARG A 4 -21.98 -58.42 -66.59
C ARG A 4 -21.42 -58.32 -65.17
N ALA A 5 -21.59 -57.13 -64.58
CA ALA A 5 -22.54 -56.98 -63.47
C ALA A 5 -22.98 -55.51 -63.31
N VAL A 6 -24.26 -55.30 -63.60
CA VAL A 6 -25.05 -54.12 -63.22
C VAL A 6 -25.27 -54.17 -61.71
N ARG A 7 -25.11 -53.04 -61.00
CA ARG A 7 -25.88 -52.80 -59.78
C ARG A 7 -26.17 -51.32 -59.60
N SER A 8 -27.35 -50.93 -60.06
CA SER A 8 -28.08 -49.77 -59.56
C SER A 8 -28.65 -50.10 -58.18
N ILE A 9 -28.32 -49.30 -57.17
CA ILE A 9 -29.13 -49.06 -55.96
C ILE A 9 -28.86 -47.59 -55.64
N ALA A 10 -29.68 -46.67 -56.17
CA ALA A 10 -30.91 -46.19 -55.52
C ALA A 10 -30.62 -45.45 -54.20
N ILE A 11 -30.75 -44.12 -54.29
CA ILE A 11 -31.50 -43.23 -53.39
C ILE A 11 -31.45 -43.60 -51.90
N THR A 12 -30.80 -42.76 -51.08
CA THR A 12 -31.50 -41.74 -50.29
C THR A 12 -30.47 -41.04 -49.40
N GLU A 13 -30.35 -39.75 -49.61
CA GLU A 13 -30.02 -38.79 -48.58
C GLU A 13 -30.95 -39.05 -47.37
N PRO A 14 -30.45 -39.45 -46.19
CA PRO A 14 -31.24 -39.33 -44.99
C PRO A 14 -31.09 -37.89 -44.51
N ALA A 15 -32.08 -37.09 -44.88
CA ALA A 15 -32.66 -36.02 -44.08
C ALA A 15 -31.73 -35.45 -43.01
N ASN A 16 -31.19 -34.26 -43.29
CA ASN A 16 -30.91 -33.26 -42.28
C ASN A 16 -32.19 -33.10 -41.43
N THR A 17 -32.25 -33.83 -40.32
CA THR A 17 -33.37 -33.73 -39.41
C THR A 17 -33.28 -32.35 -38.77
N PRO A 18 -34.37 -31.57 -38.72
CA PRO A 18 -34.40 -30.26 -38.05
C PRO A 18 -34.13 -30.34 -36.53
N PHE A 19 -33.83 -31.53 -36.00
CA PHE A 19 -33.63 -31.82 -34.59
C PHE A 19 -32.16 -31.92 -34.16
N ASP A 20 -31.20 -32.07 -35.07
CA ASP A 20 -29.77 -32.13 -34.73
C ASP A 20 -29.15 -30.74 -34.44
N MET A 21 -29.91 -29.66 -34.74
CA MET A 21 -29.54 -28.26 -34.43
C MET A 21 -29.76 -27.87 -32.95
N LEU A 22 -30.29 -28.77 -32.12
CA LEU A 22 -30.54 -28.55 -30.70
C LEU A 22 -29.47 -29.19 -29.80
N ARG A 23 -28.30 -29.56 -30.34
CA ARG A 23 -27.13 -29.82 -29.49
C ARG A 23 -26.75 -28.50 -28.79
N PRO A 24 -26.74 -28.49 -27.45
CA PRO A 24 -26.87 -27.25 -26.69
C PRO A 24 -25.62 -26.41 -26.84
N ARG A 25 -25.76 -25.22 -27.46
CA ARG A 25 -24.80 -24.10 -27.38
C ARG A 25 -24.48 -23.63 -25.93
N GLN A 26 -24.99 -24.33 -24.92
CA GLN A 26 -24.87 -24.02 -23.49
C GLN A 26 -23.47 -24.37 -22.94
N ALA A 27 -22.74 -25.30 -23.57
CA ALA A 27 -21.39 -25.69 -23.14
C ALA A 27 -20.34 -24.55 -23.21
N PRO A 28 -20.16 -23.83 -24.33
CA PRO A 28 -19.20 -22.73 -24.40
C PRO A 28 -19.59 -21.53 -23.52
N LEU A 29 -20.89 -21.37 -23.23
CA LEU A 29 -21.39 -20.30 -22.35
C LEU A 29 -21.15 -20.60 -20.88
N ALA A 30 -21.32 -21.85 -20.45
CA ALA A 30 -21.01 -22.26 -19.08
C ALA A 30 -19.50 -22.13 -18.78
N GLU A 31 -18.66 -22.43 -19.76
CA GLU A 31 -17.20 -22.30 -19.64
C GLU A 31 -16.74 -20.82 -19.61
N GLN A 32 -17.26 -19.96 -20.50
CA GLN A 32 -16.97 -18.51 -20.47
C GLN A 32 -17.50 -17.81 -19.21
N VAL A 33 -18.66 -18.24 -18.71
CA VAL A 33 -19.21 -17.72 -17.45
C VAL A 33 -18.36 -18.19 -16.27
N GLY A 34 -17.88 -19.44 -16.29
CA GLY A 34 -16.95 -19.95 -15.27
C GLY A 34 -15.63 -19.19 -15.23
N GLU A 35 -15.03 -18.90 -16.38
CA GLU A 35 -13.77 -18.14 -16.47
C GLU A 35 -13.95 -16.67 -16.05
N THR A 36 -15.03 -16.02 -16.47
CA THR A 36 -15.32 -14.62 -16.11
C THR A 36 -15.61 -14.47 -14.62
N VAL A 37 -16.33 -15.43 -14.01
CA VAL A 37 -16.59 -15.46 -12.57
C VAL A 37 -15.29 -15.69 -11.79
N GLY A 38 -14.40 -16.56 -12.29
CA GLY A 38 -13.07 -16.78 -11.71
C GLY A 38 -12.20 -15.51 -11.72
N TYR A 39 -12.17 -14.78 -12.84
CA TYR A 39 -11.40 -13.55 -12.96
C TYR A 39 -11.93 -12.43 -12.06
N VAL A 40 -13.26 -12.32 -11.92
CA VAL A 40 -13.89 -11.37 -10.99
C VAL A 40 -13.58 -11.75 -9.55
N ALA A 41 -13.63 -13.04 -9.20
CA ALA A 41 -13.28 -13.52 -7.87
C ALA A 41 -11.83 -13.18 -7.51
N GLU A 42 -10.88 -13.36 -8.44
CA GLU A 42 -9.48 -13.06 -8.19
C GLU A 42 -9.20 -11.54 -8.09
N ILE A 43 -9.88 -10.71 -8.89
CA ILE A 43 -9.85 -9.24 -8.72
C ILE A 43 -10.44 -8.84 -7.36
N PHE A 44 -11.48 -9.55 -6.91
CA PHE A 44 -12.11 -9.29 -5.62
C PHE A 44 -11.18 -9.65 -4.46
N ASP A 45 -10.49 -10.80 -4.54
CA ASP A 45 -9.57 -11.26 -3.50
C ASP A 45 -8.38 -10.30 -3.34
N ARG A 46 -7.79 -9.84 -4.46
CA ARG A 46 -6.72 -8.82 -4.44
C ARG A 46 -7.21 -7.47 -3.88
N LYS A 47 -8.45 -7.08 -4.17
CA LYS A 47 -9.07 -5.87 -3.59
C LYS A 47 -9.28 -6.02 -2.08
N VAL A 48 -9.69 -7.18 -1.60
CA VAL A 48 -9.86 -7.45 -0.16
C VAL A 48 -8.52 -7.40 0.56
N GLU A 49 -7.47 -7.96 -0.03
CA GLU A 49 -6.12 -7.95 0.54
C GLU A 49 -5.55 -6.53 0.64
N SER A 50 -5.66 -5.74 -0.43
CA SER A 50 -5.22 -4.33 -0.44
C SER A 50 -6.00 -3.45 0.56
N ILE A 51 -7.30 -3.71 0.76
CA ILE A 51 -8.10 -3.04 1.80
C ILE A 51 -7.60 -3.39 3.20
N LYS A 52 -7.30 -4.67 3.48
CA LYS A 52 -6.77 -5.09 4.79
C LYS A 52 -5.45 -4.38 5.12
N ILE A 53 -4.55 -4.27 4.16
CA ILE A 53 -3.26 -3.58 4.32
C ILE A 53 -3.48 -2.07 4.55
N SER A 54 -4.30 -1.43 3.71
CA SER A 54 -4.60 0.01 3.81
C SER A 54 -5.28 0.37 5.15
N VAL A 55 -6.16 -0.50 5.65
CA VAL A 55 -6.81 -0.32 6.96
C VAL A 55 -5.79 -0.47 8.09
N ALA A 56 -4.89 -1.44 8.03
CA ALA A 56 -3.84 -1.61 9.04
C ALA A 56 -2.88 -0.42 9.08
N GLU A 57 -2.49 0.09 7.92
CA GLU A 57 -1.61 1.23 7.79
C GLU A 57 -2.23 2.55 8.24
N THR A 58 -3.47 2.82 7.84
CA THR A 58 -4.22 4.00 8.28
C THR A 58 -4.44 3.96 9.78
N SER A 59 -4.74 2.77 10.33
CA SER A 59 -4.90 2.57 11.77
C SER A 59 -3.59 2.82 12.52
N ALA A 60 -2.48 2.27 12.03
CA ALA A 60 -1.15 2.47 12.62
C ALA A 60 -0.71 3.95 12.57
N SER A 61 -0.92 4.62 11.44
CA SER A 61 -0.61 6.05 11.25
C SER A 61 -1.44 6.94 12.18
N THR A 62 -2.73 6.66 12.30
CA THR A 62 -3.63 7.41 13.18
C THR A 62 -3.25 7.25 14.65
N ILE A 63 -2.98 6.02 15.09
CA ILE A 63 -2.56 5.74 16.48
C ILE A 63 -1.24 6.45 16.79
N SER A 64 -0.27 6.39 15.88
CA SER A 64 0.99 7.10 16.03
C SER A 64 0.80 8.62 16.13
N GLY A 65 -0.12 9.18 15.33
CA GLY A 65 -0.47 10.60 15.38
C GLY A 65 -1.14 10.99 16.70
N VAL A 66 -2.03 10.15 17.23
CA VAL A 66 -2.71 10.37 18.51
C VAL A 66 -1.74 10.32 19.68
N ILE A 67 -0.85 9.32 19.73
CA ILE A 67 0.16 9.20 20.78
C ILE A 67 1.10 10.40 20.75
N MET A 68 1.57 10.79 19.56
CA MET A 68 2.44 11.96 19.42
C MET A 68 1.70 13.24 19.82
N GLY A 69 0.44 13.39 19.41
CA GLY A 69 -0.42 14.51 19.82
C GLY A 69 -0.58 14.59 21.33
N LEU A 70 -0.76 13.45 22.00
CA LEU A 70 -0.85 13.38 23.45
C LEU A 70 0.46 13.83 24.12
N VAL A 71 1.61 13.33 23.64
CA VAL A 71 2.93 13.74 24.16
C VAL A 71 3.15 15.25 23.99
N LEU A 72 2.84 15.79 22.81
CA LEU A 72 2.94 17.23 22.55
C LEU A 72 1.99 18.03 23.43
N ALA A 73 0.77 17.56 23.65
CA ALA A 73 -0.20 18.21 24.51
C ALA A 73 0.29 18.24 25.96
N THR A 74 0.81 17.13 26.49
CA THR A 74 1.35 17.08 27.86
C THR A 74 2.57 17.97 28.03
N LEU A 75 3.55 17.92 27.13
CA LEU A 75 4.70 18.84 27.18
C LEU A 75 4.28 20.30 27.02
N GLY A 76 3.37 20.58 26.10
CA GLY A 76 2.84 21.92 25.85
C GLY A 76 2.12 22.48 27.08
N LEU A 77 1.34 21.64 27.79
CA LEU A 77 0.68 22.02 29.03
C LEU A 77 1.69 22.37 30.12
N ILE A 78 2.73 21.54 30.30
CA ILE A 78 3.80 21.82 31.27
C ILE A 78 4.46 23.16 30.93
N LEU A 79 4.86 23.35 29.67
CA LEU A 79 5.45 24.61 29.20
C LEU A 79 4.52 25.80 29.47
N PHE A 80 3.23 25.66 29.20
CA PHE A 80 2.24 26.69 29.44
C PHE A 80 2.17 27.10 30.91
N ILE A 81 2.15 26.12 31.83
CA ILE A 81 2.15 26.39 33.28
C ILE A 81 3.43 27.12 33.70
N PHE A 82 4.59 26.68 33.22
CA PHE A 82 5.87 27.34 33.51
C PHE A 82 5.95 28.76 32.93
N SER A 83 5.37 28.97 31.75
CA SER A 83 5.28 30.29 31.12
C SER A 83 4.38 31.22 31.94
N LEU A 84 3.22 30.73 32.39
CA LEU A 84 2.33 31.47 33.29
C LEU A 84 3.00 31.79 34.62
N ALA A 85 3.73 30.84 35.21
CA ALA A 85 4.47 31.06 36.45
C ALA A 85 5.56 32.14 36.27
N THR A 86 6.31 32.08 35.17
CA THR A 86 7.31 33.10 34.81
C THR A 86 6.67 34.48 34.67
N LEU A 87 5.52 34.56 33.98
CA LEU A 87 4.76 35.79 33.83
C LEU A 87 4.26 36.34 35.17
N GLY A 88 3.78 35.44 36.05
CA GLY A 88 3.36 35.77 37.41
C GLY A 88 4.49 36.36 38.25
N PHE A 89 5.68 35.76 38.21
CA PHE A 89 6.86 36.29 38.91
C PHE A 89 7.33 37.62 38.34
N TRP A 90 7.15 37.84 37.03
CA TRP A 90 7.50 39.11 36.40
C TRP A 90 6.60 40.24 36.87
N ILE A 91 5.29 39.99 36.96
CA ILE A 91 4.32 40.94 37.52
C ILE A 91 4.59 41.19 39.01
N ALA A 92 5.00 40.15 39.75
CA ALA A 92 5.34 40.26 41.17
C ALA A 92 6.69 40.98 41.44
N GLY A 93 7.46 41.34 40.41
CA GLY A 93 8.75 42.03 40.56
C GLY A 93 9.88 41.14 41.09
N MET A 94 9.72 39.82 41.07
CA MET A 94 10.72 38.87 41.59
C MET A 94 11.73 38.48 40.50
N GLU A 95 12.70 39.35 40.19
CA GLU A 95 13.63 39.15 39.07
C GLU A 95 14.43 37.84 39.11
N GLU A 96 14.86 37.38 40.28
CA GLU A 96 15.63 36.13 40.38
C GLU A 96 14.78 34.91 40.01
N ALA A 97 13.52 34.90 40.44
CA ALA A 97 12.58 33.83 40.09
C ALA A 97 12.25 33.84 38.59
N VAL A 98 12.10 35.02 37.99
CA VAL A 98 11.88 35.19 36.55
C VAL A 98 13.05 34.64 35.74
N LYS A 99 14.29 34.92 36.15
CA LYS A 99 15.49 34.40 35.45
C LYS A 99 15.57 32.88 35.53
N GLY A 100 15.34 32.30 36.72
CA GLY A 100 15.35 30.86 36.92
C GLY A 100 14.26 30.15 36.11
N PHE A 101 12.99 30.53 36.30
CA PHE A 101 11.87 29.92 35.59
C PHE A 101 11.89 30.21 34.10
N GLY A 102 12.35 31.39 33.69
CA GLY A 102 12.47 31.78 32.29
C GLY A 102 13.46 30.92 31.51
N ILE A 103 14.62 30.59 32.10
CA ILE A 103 15.61 29.69 31.48
C ILE A 103 15.02 28.29 31.31
N VAL A 104 14.34 27.77 32.33
CA VAL A 104 13.68 26.45 32.26
C VAL A 104 12.59 26.45 31.18
N CYS A 105 11.80 27.52 31.09
CA CYS A 105 10.78 27.70 30.07
C CYS A 105 11.39 27.74 28.66
N LEU A 106 12.52 28.42 28.47
CA LEU A 106 13.27 28.46 27.21
C LEU A 106 13.80 27.08 26.79
N ILE A 107 14.35 26.32 27.74
CA ILE A 107 14.83 24.95 27.50
C ILE A 107 13.66 24.05 27.09
N LEU A 108 12.55 24.11 27.82
CA LEU A 108 11.33 23.36 27.50
C LEU A 108 10.76 23.74 26.13
N LEU A 109 10.80 25.03 25.78
CA LEU A 109 10.36 25.53 24.47
C LEU A 109 11.27 25.03 23.35
N GLY A 110 12.58 25.06 23.53
CA GLY A 110 13.53 24.47 22.59
C GLY A 110 13.30 22.98 22.40
N LEU A 111 13.08 22.23 23.49
CA LEU A 111 12.77 20.80 23.44
C LEU A 111 11.45 20.53 22.71
N LEU A 112 10.40 21.31 22.98
CA LEU A 112 9.10 21.21 22.31
C LEU A 112 9.23 21.46 20.80
N ILE A 113 9.97 22.50 20.40
CA ILE A 113 10.26 22.81 19.00
C ILE A 113 11.05 21.68 18.35
N LEU A 114 12.07 21.15 19.01
CA LEU A 114 12.87 20.03 18.50
C LEU A 114 12.00 18.80 18.25
N ILE A 115 11.16 18.42 19.20
CA ILE A 115 10.20 17.31 19.07
C ILE A 115 9.18 17.59 17.96
N PHE A 116 8.71 18.83 17.84
CA PHE A 116 7.78 19.26 16.81
C PHE A 116 8.40 19.21 15.39
N LEU A 117 9.68 19.55 15.24
CA LEU A 117 10.39 19.40 13.96
C LEU A 117 10.64 17.92 13.65
N LEU A 118 11.04 17.13 14.65
CA LEU A 118 11.19 15.69 14.52
C LEU A 118 9.89 15.00 14.12
N ARG A 119 8.72 15.51 14.55
CA ARG A 119 7.40 14.99 14.14
C ARG A 119 7.27 14.86 12.62
N ASN A 120 7.70 15.87 11.87
CA ASN A 120 7.60 15.83 10.40
C ASN A 120 8.53 14.77 9.79
N VAL A 121 9.69 14.53 10.40
CA VAL A 121 10.66 13.52 9.94
C VAL A 121 10.28 12.10 10.40
N LEU A 122 9.69 11.94 11.58
CA LEU A 122 9.30 10.65 12.16
C LEU A 122 7.93 10.14 11.71
N ILE A 123 7.01 10.97 11.20
CA ILE A 123 5.67 10.52 10.79
C ILE A 123 5.54 10.39 9.28
N VAL A 124 6.00 11.39 8.50
CA VAL A 124 5.84 11.38 7.04
C VAL A 124 6.83 10.42 6.40
N ASN A 125 8.08 10.41 6.86
CA ASN A 125 9.15 9.66 6.21
C ASN A 125 9.05 8.13 6.39
N PRO A 126 8.72 7.55 7.57
CA PRO A 126 8.60 6.10 7.70
C PRO A 126 7.26 5.54 7.21
N ALA A 127 6.18 6.33 7.20
CA ALA A 127 4.93 5.90 6.55
C ALA A 127 5.16 5.69 5.06
N VAL A 128 5.76 6.67 4.37
CA VAL A 128 6.09 6.55 2.94
C VAL A 128 7.13 5.44 2.70
N ARG A 129 8.17 5.30 3.55
CA ARG A 129 9.14 4.19 3.44
C ARG A 129 8.53 2.81 3.66
N LYS A 130 7.54 2.66 4.54
CA LYS A 130 6.86 1.37 4.79
C LYS A 130 5.89 1.02 3.65
N ILE A 131 5.16 1.99 3.11
CA ILE A 131 4.36 1.81 1.89
C ILE A 131 5.28 1.36 0.75
N ILE A 132 6.38 2.08 0.52
CA ILE A 132 7.30 1.74 -0.56
C ILE A 132 7.91 0.35 -0.33
N ALA A 133 8.34 -0.01 0.89
CA ALA A 133 8.91 -1.34 1.15
C ALA A 133 7.89 -2.50 1.08
N ILE A 134 6.60 -2.23 1.31
CA ILE A 134 5.53 -3.24 1.20
C ILE A 134 5.07 -3.41 -0.25
N PHE A 135 4.99 -2.32 -1.02
CA PHE A 135 4.55 -2.33 -2.42
C PHE A 135 5.69 -2.55 -3.42
N PHE A 136 6.92 -2.23 -3.04
CA PHE A 136 8.16 -2.49 -3.75
C PHE A 136 9.13 -3.19 -2.78
N PRO A 137 8.96 -4.50 -2.51
CA PRO A 137 10.07 -5.26 -1.96
C PRO A 137 11.22 -5.10 -2.95
N GLU A 138 12.31 -4.46 -2.52
CA GLU A 138 13.54 -4.42 -3.29
C GLU A 138 13.97 -5.87 -3.51
N ASP A 139 13.72 -6.38 -4.72
CA ASP A 139 14.27 -7.65 -5.18
C ASP A 139 15.81 -7.55 -5.01
N PRO A 140 16.45 -8.39 -4.18
CA PRO A 140 17.88 -8.34 -3.92
C PRO A 140 18.75 -8.79 -5.11
N GLU A 141 18.24 -8.79 -6.34
CA GLU A 141 18.84 -9.42 -7.52
C GLU A 141 19.30 -8.41 -8.60
N ALA A 142 19.66 -7.18 -8.23
CA ALA A 142 20.16 -6.18 -9.19
C ALA A 142 21.52 -5.56 -8.84
N GLU A 143 22.34 -6.22 -8.01
CA GLU A 143 23.75 -5.85 -7.83
C GLU A 143 24.74 -6.95 -8.25
N LYS A 144 24.46 -7.62 -9.37
CA LYS A 144 25.52 -8.26 -10.17
C LYS A 144 25.75 -7.43 -11.42
N LYS A 145 26.30 -6.22 -11.25
CA LYS A 145 26.83 -5.46 -12.39
C LYS A 145 28.12 -6.17 -12.85
N PRO A 146 28.18 -6.67 -14.09
CA PRO A 146 29.37 -7.32 -14.60
C PRO A 146 30.50 -6.30 -14.71
N THR A 147 31.61 -6.60 -14.03
CA THR A 147 32.93 -6.03 -14.24
C THR A 147 33.36 -6.25 -15.69
N VAL A 148 33.07 -5.29 -16.58
CA VAL A 148 33.68 -5.20 -17.91
C VAL A 148 34.12 -3.77 -18.16
N THR A 149 35.22 -3.36 -17.52
CA THR A 149 36.15 -2.37 -18.07
C THR A 149 37.55 -2.64 -17.55
N LYS A 150 38.24 -3.63 -18.13
CA LYS A 150 39.71 -3.65 -18.17
C LYS A 150 40.21 -4.49 -19.34
N GLN A 151 39.91 -4.02 -20.55
CA GLN A 151 40.60 -4.46 -21.77
C GLN A 151 40.71 -3.28 -22.74
N ILE A 152 41.39 -2.22 -22.31
CA ILE A 152 42.15 -1.34 -23.21
C ILE A 152 43.37 -0.91 -22.41
N GLU A 153 44.48 -1.63 -22.58
CA GLU A 153 45.84 -1.07 -22.66
C GLU A 153 46.88 -2.20 -22.78
N THR A 154 47.41 -2.29 -24.00
CA THR A 154 48.84 -2.32 -24.32
C THR A 154 49.65 -3.61 -24.09
N THR A 155 50.10 -4.13 -25.23
CA THR A 155 51.39 -4.79 -25.55
C THR A 155 51.28 -6.24 -25.98
#